data_AF-Q99IT7-F1
#
_entry.id   AF-Q99IT7-F1
#
_cell.length_a   1.000
_cell.length_b   1.000
_cell.length_c   1.000
_cell.angle_alpha   90.00
_cell.angle_beta   90.00
_cell.angle_gamma   90.00
#
_symmetry.space_group_name_H-M   'P 1'
#
loop_
_entity.id
_entity.type
_entity.pdbx_description
1 polymer ?
#
loop_
_entity_poly.entity_id
_entity_poly.type
_entity_poly.pdbx_seq_one_letter_code
_entity_poly.pdbx_strand_id
1 'polypeptide(L)'
;MKSTFAPLLLLAASSAFGAAHHKESIPVGDVQISDLVANPGFYNNAVVRVRGAAVLRFEAEFICESAEDIDRENGNCLQLSAVTKNGRLGPLDPVLYHNKIVVLIGVFDKDYGARTSLPGAIAPIRVMPIGKHTRGDIPPPPPEPSANNSFKPRSLRGRGVVRSIVTTPRPQSAPA
;
A
#
# COMPACT_ATOMS: atom_id res chain seq x y z
N MET A 1 -8.23 21.94 82.40
CA MET A 1 -8.01 23.31 81.87
C MET A 1 -6.61 23.40 81.28
N LYS A 2 -6.50 23.49 79.95
CA LYS A 2 -5.57 24.34 79.17
C LYS A 2 -5.57 23.85 77.72
N SER A 3 -6.37 24.57 76.95
CA SER A 3 -6.37 24.62 75.49
C SER A 3 -5.13 25.36 75.00
N THR A 4 -4.53 24.94 73.89
CA THR A 4 -3.76 25.84 73.01
C THR A 4 -3.86 25.34 71.56
N PHE A 5 -4.16 26.30 70.68
CA PHE A 5 -4.53 26.21 69.27
C PHE A 5 -3.29 26.26 68.33
N ALA A 6 -3.37 25.50 67.21
CA ALA A 6 -3.03 25.81 65.80
C ALA A 6 -1.61 26.37 65.41
N PRO A 7 -1.07 26.23 64.16
CA PRO A 7 -1.81 26.10 62.89
C PRO A 7 -1.25 25.16 61.78
N LEU A 8 -2.10 25.07 60.74
CA LEU A 8 -1.96 24.59 59.36
C LEU A 8 -0.56 24.70 58.70
N LEU A 9 -0.22 23.68 57.90
CA LEU A 9 0.50 23.87 56.63
C LEU A 9 0.00 22.86 55.59
N LEU A 10 -0.71 23.41 54.59
CA LEU A 10 -1.14 22.75 53.36
C LEU A 10 0.11 22.48 52.50
N LEU A 11 0.35 21.25 52.06
CA LEU A 11 1.12 20.99 50.85
C LEU A 11 0.35 20.05 49.93
N ALA A 12 -0.10 20.62 48.81
CA ALA A 12 -0.50 19.89 47.63
C ALA A 12 0.75 19.30 46.95
N ALA A 13 0.71 18.02 46.62
CA ALA A 13 1.55 17.41 45.59
C ALA A 13 0.61 16.60 44.70
N SER A 14 0.14 17.24 43.63
CA SER A 14 0.69 17.08 42.29
C SER A 14 0.41 15.71 41.69
N SER A 15 -0.68 15.69 40.94
CA SER A 15 -0.93 14.86 39.77
C SER A 15 0.33 14.45 39.01
N ALA A 16 0.53 13.15 38.84
CA ALA A 16 1.09 12.56 37.63
C ALA A 16 1.00 11.02 37.70
N PHE A 17 -0.21 10.45 37.72
CA PHE A 17 -0.40 9.15 37.09
C PHE A 17 -0.43 9.41 35.57
N GLY A 18 0.74 9.73 35.03
CA GLY A 18 1.01 9.51 33.63
C GLY A 18 0.89 8.02 33.42
N ALA A 19 -0.20 7.60 32.78
CA ALA A 19 -0.27 6.30 32.17
C ALA A 19 0.95 6.19 31.26
N ALA A 20 1.98 5.53 31.78
CA ALA A 20 3.03 4.96 30.97
C ALA A 20 2.30 4.05 29.99
N HIS A 21 2.06 4.56 28.78
CA HIS A 21 1.82 3.75 27.62
C HIS A 21 3.06 2.86 27.50
N HIS A 22 2.97 1.71 28.17
CA HIS A 22 3.82 0.56 27.94
C HIS A 22 3.63 0.27 26.46
N LYS A 23 4.51 0.85 25.64
CA LYS A 23 4.62 0.59 24.23
C LYS A 23 5.18 -0.82 24.18
N GLU A 24 4.28 -1.77 24.41
CA GLU A 24 4.55 -3.19 24.34
C GLU A 24 5.12 -3.44 22.95
N SER A 25 6.45 -3.55 22.91
CA SER A 25 7.16 -3.95 21.73
C SER A 25 6.69 -5.37 21.48
N ILE A 26 5.72 -5.53 20.58
CA ILE A 26 5.39 -6.82 19.99
C ILE A 26 6.74 -7.45 19.62
N PRO A 27 7.10 -8.63 20.16
CA PRO A 27 8.32 -9.31 19.76
C PRO A 27 8.12 -9.77 18.31
N VAL A 28 8.37 -8.87 17.38
CA VAL A 28 8.25 -9.14 15.96
C VAL A 28 9.52 -9.88 15.56
N GLY A 29 9.41 -11.19 15.32
CA GLY A 29 10.52 -11.97 14.78
C GLY A 29 10.94 -11.41 13.43
N ASP A 30 12.25 -11.32 13.21
CA ASP A 30 12.80 -11.06 11.89
C ASP A 30 12.61 -12.31 11.04
N VAL A 31 11.87 -12.20 9.94
CA VAL A 31 11.51 -13.30 9.05
C VAL A 31 12.00 -12.99 7.64
N GLN A 32 12.57 -13.98 6.95
CA GLN A 32 12.94 -13.83 5.54
C GLN A 32 11.71 -13.99 4.65
N ILE A 33 11.70 -13.29 3.52
CA ILE A 33 10.55 -13.34 2.60
C ILE A 33 10.42 -14.75 2.01
N SER A 34 11.53 -15.42 1.70
CA SER A 34 11.56 -16.83 1.31
C SER A 34 10.81 -17.74 2.30
N ASP A 35 10.95 -17.52 3.60
CA ASP A 35 10.32 -18.34 4.63
C ASP A 35 8.80 -18.14 4.67
N LEU A 36 8.34 -16.90 4.44
CA LEU A 36 6.92 -16.57 4.30
C LEU A 36 6.30 -17.24 3.08
N VAL A 37 7.04 -17.28 1.97
CA VAL A 37 6.63 -17.90 0.71
C VAL A 37 6.62 -19.43 0.83
N ALA A 38 7.60 -20.02 1.51
CA ALA A 38 7.71 -21.47 1.69
C ALA A 38 6.69 -22.01 2.71
N ASN A 39 6.38 -21.25 3.77
CA ASN A 39 5.51 -21.67 4.86
C ASN A 39 4.35 -20.69 5.13
N PRO A 40 3.52 -20.33 4.12
CA PRO A 40 2.54 -19.27 4.25
C PRO A 40 1.44 -19.58 5.28
N GLY A 41 1.15 -20.86 5.52
CA GLY A 41 0.19 -21.30 6.53
C GLY A 41 0.64 -20.98 7.96
N PHE A 42 1.93 -21.06 8.25
CA PHE A 42 2.49 -20.82 9.58
C PHE A 42 2.42 -19.34 9.98
N TYR A 43 2.61 -18.44 9.01
CA TYR A 43 2.65 -17.00 9.24
C TYR A 43 1.32 -16.29 8.97
N ASN A 44 0.26 -17.01 8.58
CA ASN A 44 -1.00 -16.37 8.20
C ASN A 44 -1.60 -15.57 9.36
N ASN A 45 -1.90 -14.29 9.12
CA ASN A 45 -2.35 -13.30 10.10
C ASN A 45 -1.35 -13.01 11.23
N ALA A 46 -0.08 -13.43 11.11
CA ALA A 46 0.97 -13.11 12.06
C ALA A 46 1.56 -11.72 11.76
N VAL A 47 1.98 -11.02 12.83
CA VAL A 47 2.79 -9.81 12.70
C VAL A 47 4.24 -10.23 12.43
N VAL A 48 4.79 -9.82 11.30
CA VAL A 48 6.13 -10.18 10.85
C VAL A 48 6.96 -8.94 10.58
N ARG A 49 8.28 -9.06 10.77
CA ARG A 49 9.26 -8.05 10.40
C ARG A 49 10.11 -8.63 9.29
N VAL A 50 10.01 -8.03 8.11
CA VAL A 50 10.74 -8.46 6.93
C VAL A 50 11.67 -7.35 6.46
N ARG A 51 12.76 -7.75 5.82
CA ARG A 51 13.65 -6.84 5.11
C ARG A 51 13.59 -7.19 3.62
N GLY A 52 13.50 -6.17 2.78
CA GLY A 52 13.46 -6.38 1.33
C GLY A 52 13.59 -5.11 0.51
N ALA A 53 13.68 -5.28 -0.80
CA ALA A 53 13.61 -4.23 -1.80
C ALA A 53 12.13 -3.87 -2.06
N ALA A 54 11.79 -2.59 -1.92
CA ALA A 54 10.46 -2.07 -2.24
C ALA A 54 10.39 -1.66 -3.72
N VAL A 55 9.60 -2.40 -4.49
CA VAL A 55 9.46 -2.25 -5.94
C VAL A 55 8.03 -1.86 -6.27
N LEU A 56 7.88 -0.94 -7.22
CA LEU A 56 6.59 -0.49 -7.74
C LEU A 56 6.51 -0.95 -9.20
N ARG A 57 5.45 -1.68 -9.56
CA ARG A 57 5.24 -2.17 -10.93
C ARG A 57 3.76 -2.15 -11.28
N PHE A 58 3.39 -1.56 -12.42
CA PHE A 58 2.00 -1.50 -12.92
C PHE A 58 0.97 -1.17 -11.82
N GLU A 59 1.25 -0.13 -11.04
CA GLU A 59 0.38 0.35 -9.94
C GLU A 59 0.29 -0.57 -8.70
N ALA A 60 1.00 -1.69 -8.68
CA ALA A 60 1.11 -2.57 -7.52
C ALA A 60 2.47 -2.40 -6.81
N GLU A 61 2.42 -2.45 -5.49
CA GLU A 61 3.59 -2.39 -4.62
C GLU A 61 4.02 -3.78 -4.18
N PHE A 62 5.33 -4.00 -4.19
CA PHE A 62 5.94 -5.26 -3.82
C PHE A 62 7.07 -5.03 -2.84
N ILE A 63 7.24 -5.98 -1.93
CA ILE A 63 8.47 -6.17 -1.20
C ILE A 63 9.08 -7.50 -1.61
N CYS A 64 10.29 -7.44 -2.16
CA CYS A 64 11.03 -8.61 -2.63
C CYS A 64 12.28 -8.81 -1.79
N GLU A 65 12.77 -10.04 -1.71
CA GLU A 65 14.02 -10.32 -1.00
C GLU A 65 15.22 -9.60 -1.63
N SER A 66 15.31 -9.67 -2.95
CA SER A 66 16.13 -8.82 -3.79
C SER A 66 15.29 -8.09 -4.84
N ALA A 67 15.78 -6.97 -5.37
CA ALA A 67 15.03 -6.25 -6.40
C ALA A 67 14.94 -7.07 -7.71
N GLU A 68 15.85 -8.03 -7.89
CA GLU A 68 15.92 -8.96 -9.01
C GLU A 68 14.76 -9.94 -9.06
N ASP A 69 14.18 -10.25 -7.91
CA ASP A 69 13.16 -11.29 -7.79
C ASP A 69 11.83 -10.89 -8.42
N ILE A 70 11.60 -9.60 -8.67
CA ILE A 70 10.37 -9.11 -9.32
C ILE A 70 10.18 -9.63 -10.76
N ASP A 71 11.26 -10.01 -11.43
CA ASP A 71 11.25 -10.54 -12.80
C ASP A 71 11.32 -12.07 -12.84
N ARG A 72 11.43 -12.73 -11.68
CA ARG A 72 11.47 -14.19 -11.59
C ARG A 72 10.06 -14.74 -11.46
N GLU A 73 9.79 -15.81 -12.20
CA GLU A 73 8.51 -16.53 -12.17
C GLU A 73 8.16 -17.06 -10.76
N ASN A 74 9.18 -17.41 -9.97
CA ASN A 74 9.06 -17.81 -8.57
C ASN A 74 9.86 -16.88 -7.65
N GLY A 75 9.81 -15.57 -7.93
CA GLY A 75 10.48 -14.58 -7.10
C GLY A 75 9.97 -14.59 -5.66
N ASN A 76 10.87 -14.40 -4.70
CA ASN A 76 10.51 -14.18 -3.30
C ASN A 76 9.99 -12.75 -3.13
N CYS A 77 8.80 -12.49 -3.67
CA CYS A 77 8.12 -11.21 -3.66
C CYS A 77 6.73 -11.34 -3.04
N LEU A 78 6.38 -10.36 -2.20
CA LEU A 78 5.07 -10.24 -1.58
C LEU A 78 4.45 -8.92 -1.98
N GLN A 79 3.14 -8.94 -2.21
CA GLN A 79 2.41 -7.71 -2.49
C GLN A 79 2.24 -6.90 -1.21
N LEU A 80 2.35 -5.58 -1.29
CA LEU A 80 1.94 -4.71 -0.19
C LEU A 80 0.45 -4.44 -0.34
N SER A 81 -0.34 -4.87 0.66
CA SER A 81 -1.77 -4.59 0.68
C SER A 81 -2.01 -3.31 1.47
N ALA A 82 -2.68 -2.33 0.85
CA ALA A 82 -3.16 -1.16 1.57
C ALA A 82 -4.18 -1.57 2.66
N VAL A 83 -4.91 -2.66 2.47
CA VAL A 83 -6.03 -3.05 3.34
C VAL A 83 -5.61 -4.22 4.24
N THR A 84 -5.73 -4.04 5.56
CA THR A 84 -5.75 -5.15 6.52
C THR A 84 -7.13 -5.83 6.50
N LYS A 85 -7.23 -7.11 6.93
CA LYS A 85 -8.54 -7.79 7.14
C LYS A 85 -9.50 -7.01 8.04
N ASN A 86 -8.99 -6.09 8.87
CA ASN A 86 -9.75 -5.23 9.78
C ASN A 86 -10.19 -3.89 9.15
N GLY A 87 -10.00 -3.70 7.84
CA GLY A 87 -10.44 -2.50 7.11
C GLY A 87 -9.64 -1.24 7.41
N ARG A 88 -8.55 -1.33 8.19
CA ARG A 88 -7.65 -0.20 8.45
C ARG A 88 -6.51 -0.18 7.45
N LEU A 89 -6.42 0.93 6.73
CA LEU A 89 -5.30 1.33 5.88
C LEU A 89 -4.25 2.02 6.74
N GLY A 90 -3.00 1.55 6.68
CA GLY A 90 -1.88 2.47 6.72
C GLY A 90 -1.64 2.90 5.28
N PRO A 91 -1.90 4.15 4.87
CA PRO A 91 -1.52 4.61 3.55
C PRO A 91 0.01 4.63 3.51
N LEU A 92 0.62 3.60 2.95
CA LEU A 92 1.93 3.78 2.38
C LEU A 92 1.73 4.52 1.08
N ASP A 93 2.47 5.60 0.91
CA ASP A 93 2.61 6.22 -0.39
C ASP A 93 3.60 5.34 -1.19
N PRO A 94 3.14 4.64 -2.25
CA PRO A 94 3.96 3.77 -3.08
C PRO A 94 5.24 4.44 -3.57
N VAL A 95 5.11 5.71 -3.89
CA VAL A 95 6.16 6.51 -4.52
C VAL A 95 7.31 6.76 -3.54
N LEU A 96 7.02 6.82 -2.24
CA LEU A 96 8.03 7.12 -1.22
C LEU A 96 9.01 5.98 -0.97
N TYR A 97 8.63 4.74 -1.25
CA TYR A 97 9.45 3.56 -0.92
C TYR A 97 10.05 2.88 -2.14
N HIS A 98 9.62 3.26 -3.33
CA HIS A 98 10.23 2.80 -4.55
C HIS A 98 11.75 3.04 -4.57
N ASN A 99 12.52 2.06 -5.07
CA ASN A 99 13.99 2.10 -5.13
C ASN A 99 14.68 2.15 -3.76
N LYS A 100 13.99 1.69 -2.70
CA LYS A 100 14.54 1.63 -1.34
C LYS A 100 14.59 0.20 -0.81
N ILE A 101 15.66 -0.08 -0.09
CA ILE A 101 15.70 -1.25 0.80
C ILE A 101 14.99 -0.83 2.08
N VAL A 102 13.95 -1.56 2.45
CA VAL A 102 13.10 -1.24 3.60
C VAL A 102 13.09 -2.39 4.60
N VAL A 103 12.90 -2.04 5.86
CA VAL A 103 12.44 -2.95 6.91
C VAL A 103 10.98 -2.66 7.14
N LEU A 104 10.14 -3.66 6.90
CA LEU A 104 8.70 -3.56 6.98
C LEU A 104 8.21 -4.43 8.14
N ILE A 105 7.37 -3.84 8.98
CA ILE A 105 6.61 -4.55 10.00
C ILE A 105 5.15 -4.51 9.54
N GLY A 106 4.52 -5.67 9.44
CA GLY A 106 3.16 -5.78 8.94
C GLY A 106 2.51 -7.11 9.27
N VAL A 107 1.24 -7.26 8.90
CA VAL A 107 0.49 -8.50 9.05
C VAL A 107 0.56 -9.26 7.74
N PHE A 108 1.06 -10.51 7.78
CA PHE A 108 1.08 -11.37 6.61
C PHE A 108 -0.30 -11.99 6.34
N ASP A 109 -0.73 -11.98 5.08
CA ASP A 109 -1.99 -12.58 4.62
C ASP A 109 -1.72 -13.51 3.43
N LYS A 110 -1.82 -14.81 3.68
CA LYS A 110 -1.65 -15.82 2.61
C LYS A 110 -2.83 -15.81 1.63
N ASP A 111 -4.02 -15.43 2.10
CA ASP A 111 -5.26 -15.58 1.33
C ASP A 111 -5.36 -14.50 0.24
N TYR A 112 -4.58 -13.44 0.36
CA TYR A 112 -4.43 -12.42 -0.67
C TYR A 112 -3.88 -13.01 -1.98
N GLY A 113 -2.93 -13.94 -1.87
CA GLY A 113 -2.29 -14.58 -3.03
C GLY A 113 -3.26 -15.34 -3.94
N ALA A 114 -4.31 -15.93 -3.36
CA ALA A 114 -5.36 -16.62 -4.11
C ALA A 114 -6.10 -15.70 -5.09
N ARG A 115 -6.00 -14.36 -4.93
CA ARG A 115 -6.62 -13.36 -5.81
C ARG A 115 -5.65 -12.79 -6.85
N THR A 116 -4.35 -12.88 -6.62
CA THR A 116 -3.34 -12.13 -7.39
C THR A 116 -2.20 -12.97 -7.97
N SER A 117 -2.28 -14.31 -7.91
CA SER A 117 -1.24 -15.25 -8.36
C SER A 117 0.12 -15.12 -7.65
N LEU A 118 0.18 -14.33 -6.59
CA LEU A 118 1.36 -14.13 -5.75
C LEU A 118 1.30 -15.04 -4.53
N PRO A 119 2.43 -15.28 -3.84
CA PRO A 119 2.45 -16.15 -2.67
C PRO A 119 1.75 -15.56 -1.43
N GLY A 120 1.44 -14.26 -1.43
CA GLY A 120 0.69 -13.60 -0.37
C GLY A 120 0.85 -12.08 -0.41
N ALA A 121 0.30 -11.42 0.60
CA ALA A 121 0.52 -9.99 0.83
C ALA A 121 0.90 -9.69 2.26
N ILE A 122 1.57 -8.55 2.46
CA ILE A 122 1.76 -7.99 3.78
C ILE A 122 1.01 -6.67 3.86
N ALA A 123 0.16 -6.53 4.87
CA ALA A 123 -0.46 -5.27 5.21
C ALA A 123 0.48 -4.50 6.15
N PRO A 124 1.11 -3.41 5.69
CA PRO A 124 2.15 -2.73 6.44
C PRO A 124 1.58 -1.94 7.62
N ILE A 125 2.24 -2.06 8.78
CA ILE A 125 2.02 -1.26 9.99
C ILE A 125 3.07 -0.16 10.07
N ARG A 126 4.32 -0.49 9.75
CA ARG A 126 5.46 0.42 9.81
C ARG A 126 6.48 0.06 8.74
N VAL A 127 7.01 1.06 8.06
CA VAL A 127 8.07 0.89 7.05
C VAL A 127 9.22 1.83 7.36
N MET A 128 10.44 1.30 7.33
CA MET A 128 11.67 2.01 7.67
C MET A 128 12.66 1.83 6.52
N PRO A 129 12.94 2.88 5.73
CA PRO A 129 13.97 2.80 4.70
C PRO A 129 15.36 2.73 5.35
N ILE A 130 16.15 1.75 4.91
CA ILE A 130 17.51 1.50 5.40
C ILE A 130 18.57 1.60 4.31
N GLY A 131 18.16 1.72 3.04
CA GLY A 131 19.08 1.83 1.91
C GLY A 131 18.35 2.11 0.60
N LYS A 132 19.09 2.01 -0.50
CA LYS A 132 18.58 2.17 -1.87
C LYS A 132 18.97 0.97 -2.73
N HIS A 133 18.15 0.65 -3.71
CA HIS A 133 18.50 -0.26 -4.81
C HIS A 133 18.34 0.48 -6.13
N THR A 134 19.08 0.04 -7.15
CA THR A 134 19.14 0.68 -8.47
C THR A 134 18.13 0.12 -9.47
N ARG A 135 17.34 -0.89 -9.06
CA ARG A 135 16.40 -1.59 -9.94
C ARG A 135 14.98 -1.09 -9.72
N GLY A 136 14.44 -0.44 -10.74
CA GLY A 136 13.13 0.23 -10.71
C GLY A 136 13.15 1.54 -11.49
N ASP A 137 13.80 1.58 -12.64
CA ASP A 137 13.41 2.61 -13.61
C ASP A 137 11.99 2.23 -14.05
N ILE A 138 11.00 2.92 -13.48
CA ILE A 138 9.69 3.03 -14.13
C ILE A 138 10.03 3.42 -15.57
N PRO A 139 9.67 2.60 -16.59
CA PRO A 139 9.91 3.00 -17.96
C PRO A 139 9.30 4.40 -18.11
N PRO A 140 10.04 5.36 -18.71
CA PRO A 140 9.55 6.72 -18.83
C PRO A 140 8.13 6.64 -19.39
N PRO A 141 7.19 7.44 -18.85
CA PRO A 141 5.81 7.41 -19.32
C PRO A 141 5.83 7.50 -20.85
N PRO A 142 5.00 6.70 -21.55
CA PRO A 142 4.95 6.80 -23.00
C PRO A 142 4.78 8.27 -23.38
N PRO A 143 5.51 8.76 -24.38
CA PRO A 143 5.44 10.17 -24.75
C PRO A 143 3.98 10.55 -24.92
N GLU A 144 3.57 11.64 -24.27
CA GLU A 144 2.20 12.13 -24.37
C GLU A 144 1.82 12.18 -25.86
N PRO A 145 0.65 11.66 -26.26
CA PRO A 145 0.21 11.76 -27.64
C PRO A 145 0.25 13.23 -28.02
N SER A 146 1.20 13.58 -28.90
CA SER A 146 1.47 14.95 -29.27
C SER A 146 0.15 15.60 -29.68
N ALA A 147 -0.28 16.61 -28.92
CA ALA A 147 -1.46 17.41 -29.21
C ALA A 147 -1.30 18.28 -30.48
N ASN A 148 -0.39 17.92 -31.40
CA ASN A 148 -0.18 18.59 -32.67
C ASN A 148 -1.14 18.15 -33.77
N ASN A 149 -2.05 17.21 -33.50
CA ASN A 149 -3.24 17.08 -34.33
C ASN A 149 -4.28 18.09 -33.86
N SER A 150 -3.93 19.37 -33.99
CA SER A 150 -4.90 20.45 -34.08
C SER A 150 -5.80 20.10 -35.26
N PHE A 151 -6.93 19.47 -34.93
CA PHE A 151 -8.08 19.41 -35.80
C PHE A 151 -8.44 20.86 -36.06
N LYS A 152 -7.87 21.47 -37.11
CA LYS A 152 -8.39 22.70 -37.67
C LYS A 152 -9.77 22.32 -38.21
N PRO A 153 -10.89 22.76 -37.60
CA PRO A 153 -12.16 22.66 -38.29
C PRO A 153 -12.00 23.47 -39.57
N ARG A 154 -11.95 22.78 -40.71
CA ARG A 154 -12.02 23.44 -42.01
C ARG A 154 -13.37 24.14 -42.01
N SER A 155 -13.36 25.47 -41.98
CA SER A 155 -14.57 26.28 -42.10
C SER A 155 -15.28 25.86 -43.39
N LEU A 156 -16.37 25.10 -43.26
CA LEU A 156 -17.27 24.78 -44.37
C LEU A 156 -18.11 26.01 -44.66
N ARG A 157 -17.49 27.01 -45.26
CA ARG A 157 -18.20 28.08 -45.97
C ARG A 157 -18.58 27.53 -47.34
N GLY A 158 -19.72 26.86 -47.42
CA GLY A 158 -20.22 26.34 -48.70
C GLY A 158 -21.43 25.44 -48.54
N ARG A 159 -22.61 26.05 -48.69
CA ARG A 159 -23.94 25.46 -48.99
C ARG A 159 -23.98 23.94 -49.22
N GLY A 160 -24.70 23.24 -48.34
CA GLY A 160 -25.15 21.87 -48.60
C GLY A 160 -26.03 21.38 -47.47
N VAL A 161 -27.35 21.39 -47.70
CA VAL A 161 -28.36 20.82 -46.82
C VAL A 161 -28.01 19.36 -46.54
N VAL A 162 -27.82 19.00 -45.27
CA VAL A 162 -27.78 17.59 -44.84
C VAL A 162 -28.86 17.39 -43.78
N ARG A 163 -29.89 16.63 -44.16
CA ARG A 163 -30.96 16.16 -43.30
C ARG A 163 -30.38 15.22 -42.25
N SER A 164 -30.62 15.49 -40.98
CA SER A 164 -30.40 14.52 -39.89
C SER A 164 -31.30 13.31 -40.10
N ILE A 165 -30.71 12.13 -40.32
CA ILE A 165 -31.40 10.86 -40.13
C ILE A 165 -30.93 10.34 -38.78
N VAL A 166 -31.80 10.48 -37.79
CA VAL A 166 -31.72 9.75 -36.53
C VAL A 166 -32.06 8.30 -36.87
N THR A 167 -31.08 7.41 -36.77
CA THR A 167 -31.32 5.96 -36.83
C THR A 167 -31.27 5.43 -35.39
N THR A 168 -32.44 5.24 -34.81
CA THR A 168 -32.64 4.45 -33.58
C THR A 168 -32.33 2.97 -33.86
N PRO A 169 -31.62 2.27 -32.96
CA PRO A 169 -31.48 0.82 -33.07
C PRO A 169 -32.78 0.12 -32.65
N ARG A 170 -33.23 -0.81 -33.50
CA ARG A 170 -34.38 -1.71 -33.31
C ARG A 170 -34.05 -2.78 -32.26
N PRO A 171 -34.95 -3.09 -31.30
CA PRO A 171 -34.77 -4.23 -30.41
C PRO A 171 -34.95 -5.54 -31.17
N GLN A 172 -33.98 -6.45 -31.06
CA GLN A 172 -34.09 -7.82 -31.54
C GLN A 172 -34.91 -8.64 -30.53
N SER A 173 -36.08 -9.07 -30.93
CA SER A 173 -36.85 -10.14 -30.29
C SER A 173 -36.24 -11.49 -30.65
N ALA A 174 -35.81 -12.25 -29.63
CA ALA A 174 -35.42 -13.65 -29.74
C ALA A 174 -36.65 -14.56 -29.87
N PRO A 175 -36.58 -15.69 -30.60
CA PRO A 175 -37.57 -16.75 -30.54
C PRO A 175 -37.15 -17.89 -29.60
N ALA A 176 -38.06 -18.27 -28.71
CA ALA A 176 -38.36 -19.66 -28.34
C ALA A 176 -39.80 -19.68 -27.80
#